data_AF-A0A1I7HCS5-F1
#
_entry.id   AF-A0A1I7HCS5-F1
#
_cell.length_a   1.000
_cell.length_b   1.000
_cell.length_c   1.000
_cell.angle_alpha   90.00
_cell.angle_beta   90.00
_cell.angle_gamma   90.00
#
_symmetry.space_group_name_H-M   'P 1'
#
loop_
_entity.id
_entity.type
_entity.pdbx_description
1 polymer ?
#
loop_
_entity_poly.entity_id
_entity_poly.type
_entity_poly.pdbx_seq_one_letter_code
_entity_poly.pdbx_strand_id
1 'polypeptide(L)'
;MKKNSLRNFFYFLISGAIVLSAISCQQKHPIGIEHVIVIGLDGLSVQGMLEAHTPCMDSLMQNGAYSFKVRSVIPTVSLPNWAAMVNGAGPEITGVTTNDWERDFDNCPPVSMSQNHVFPNIFSVIREQMPDAETGAIYEWGGFKRMLETEVINKFESYSNQRETAEKSAEYILEKRPNLLFIQLDKIDGFGHSKGHMSPEYIEFISETDKDVQLIVDAVKQAGINDKTMIMVVSDHGGIFYAHGGYSYEEFTTPIIYSGKGIKKNYHIQQQIYRYDVAADVIFALGLKIPQVWVGRPVKAAFEGFNEPENLYRGTEVLPPPVFVNDEMSTRYGYLTIDKGAEVIIKKPLGVNGEIHYTTDGAIPTRNSTVYTAPFTLDHSALVKAKIYGEEGESPTITAQYRVVYSNKGNGLNYSFYHLPGEKSLPLLQSRTAIAKGVCYEVSFKQNAFPDLNTLREKYNTDYGIRFDGWIEIDEEAKYTFRIWGRGGYRLFVNSQKIIEHTTLNEGMNMSGSIDLKKGIYPFQIDYFSSDDRGYLDLYYEVNGESRGFIPGNMLYRQKVPVN
;
A
#
# COMPACT_ATOMS: atom_id res chain seq x y z
N MET A 1 -22.84 -47.31 -72.71
CA MET A 1 -22.16 -47.17 -71.41
C MET A 1 -21.56 -45.77 -71.31
N LYS A 2 -21.50 -45.16 -70.12
CA LYS A 2 -21.02 -43.78 -69.83
C LYS A 2 -22.04 -42.64 -70.04
N LYS A 3 -23.05 -42.56 -69.18
CA LYS A 3 -23.71 -41.26 -68.86
C LYS A 3 -24.30 -41.15 -67.44
N ASN A 4 -24.23 -42.20 -66.62
CA ASN A 4 -24.82 -42.20 -65.28
C ASN A 4 -23.83 -42.16 -64.09
N SER A 5 -22.50 -42.06 -64.30
CA SER A 5 -21.55 -42.11 -63.16
C SER A 5 -21.00 -40.76 -62.70
N LEU A 6 -21.20 -39.66 -63.44
CA LEU A 6 -20.68 -38.35 -63.01
C LEU A 6 -21.64 -37.54 -62.12
N ARG A 7 -22.94 -37.82 -62.16
CA ARG A 7 -23.92 -37.05 -61.36
C ARG A 7 -23.91 -37.43 -59.89
N ASN A 8 -23.56 -38.68 -59.55
CA ASN A 8 -23.50 -39.14 -58.16
C ASN A 8 -22.19 -38.79 -57.45
N PHE A 9 -21.13 -38.41 -58.18
CA PHE A 9 -19.86 -38.01 -57.58
C PHE A 9 -19.88 -36.54 -57.11
N PHE A 10 -20.68 -35.68 -57.76
CA PHE A 10 -20.84 -34.28 -57.35
C PHE A 10 -21.74 -34.10 -56.12
N TYR A 11 -22.74 -34.96 -55.91
CA TYR A 11 -23.53 -34.93 -54.69
C TYR A 11 -22.77 -35.47 -53.47
N PHE A 12 -21.80 -36.38 -53.66
CA PHE A 12 -20.96 -36.89 -52.57
C PHE A 12 -19.86 -35.90 -52.13
N LEU A 13 -19.39 -35.05 -53.05
CA LEU A 13 -18.43 -33.98 -52.73
C LEU A 13 -19.07 -32.75 -52.08
N ILE A 14 -20.36 -32.50 -52.32
CA ILE A 14 -21.10 -31.40 -51.66
C ILE A 14 -21.73 -31.87 -50.33
N SER A 15 -22.07 -33.15 -50.17
CA SER A 15 -22.46 -33.69 -48.86
C SER A 15 -21.26 -33.99 -47.95
N GLY A 16 -20.06 -34.22 -48.52
CA GLY A 16 -18.82 -34.42 -47.77
C GLY A 16 -18.12 -33.14 -47.29
N ALA A 17 -18.42 -32.00 -47.91
CA ALA A 17 -17.85 -30.70 -47.53
C ALA A 17 -18.64 -29.96 -46.43
N ILE A 18 -19.81 -30.46 -46.03
CA ILE A 18 -20.65 -29.86 -44.97
C ILE A 18 -20.34 -30.44 -43.58
N VAL A 19 -19.49 -31.47 -43.47
CA VAL A 19 -19.24 -32.18 -42.20
C VAL A 19 -17.91 -31.82 -41.50
N LEU A 20 -17.09 -30.91 -42.05
CA LEU A 20 -15.79 -30.56 -41.45
C LEU A 20 -15.52 -29.07 -41.27
N SER A 21 -16.54 -28.23 -41.42
CA SER A 21 -16.56 -26.92 -40.77
C SER A 21 -17.25 -27.06 -39.41
N ALA A 22 -16.66 -27.86 -38.52
CA ALA A 22 -16.79 -27.56 -37.10
C ALA A 22 -16.10 -26.21 -36.93
N ILE A 23 -16.86 -25.14 -37.13
CA ILE A 23 -16.55 -23.85 -36.55
C ILE A 23 -16.30 -24.19 -35.09
N SER A 24 -15.03 -24.17 -34.69
CA SER A 24 -14.64 -24.19 -33.29
C SER A 24 -15.44 -23.04 -32.69
N CYS A 25 -16.57 -23.37 -32.06
CA CYS A 25 -17.35 -22.40 -31.35
C CYS A 25 -16.48 -22.04 -30.17
N GLN A 26 -15.67 -20.99 -30.34
CA GLN A 26 -14.76 -20.54 -29.31
C GLN A 26 -15.59 -20.32 -28.06
N GLN A 27 -15.25 -21.06 -27.01
CA GLN A 27 -15.98 -21.07 -25.76
C GLN A 27 -16.14 -19.61 -25.29
N LYS A 28 -17.39 -19.16 -25.12
CA LYS A 28 -17.67 -17.74 -24.81
C LYS A 28 -17.42 -17.39 -23.34
N HIS A 29 -17.56 -18.37 -22.45
CA HIS A 29 -17.35 -18.28 -21.00
C HIS A 29 -16.98 -19.68 -20.44
N PRO A 30 -16.33 -19.78 -19.27
CA PRO A 30 -16.08 -21.05 -18.59
C PRO A 30 -17.37 -21.88 -18.40
N ILE A 31 -17.23 -23.20 -18.42
CA ILE A 31 -18.37 -24.14 -18.34
C ILE A 31 -18.38 -24.82 -16.97
N GLY A 32 -19.55 -24.85 -16.34
CA GLY A 32 -19.80 -25.62 -15.12
C GLY A 32 -19.38 -24.95 -13.81
N ILE A 33 -19.05 -23.65 -13.83
CA ILE A 33 -18.94 -22.84 -12.62
C ILE A 33 -20.35 -22.38 -12.24
N GLU A 34 -20.84 -22.81 -11.09
CA GLU A 34 -22.17 -22.42 -10.54
C GLU A 34 -22.02 -21.54 -9.28
N HIS A 35 -20.85 -21.59 -8.64
CA HIS A 35 -20.53 -20.88 -7.41
C HIS A 35 -19.20 -20.14 -7.53
N VAL A 36 -19.15 -18.91 -7.03
CA VAL A 36 -17.94 -18.11 -6.92
C VAL A 36 -17.78 -17.63 -5.48
N ILE A 37 -16.67 -18.01 -4.85
CA ILE A 37 -16.32 -17.58 -3.48
C ILE A 37 -15.12 -16.66 -3.58
N VAL A 38 -15.29 -15.39 -3.23
CA VAL A 38 -14.23 -14.38 -3.21
C VAL A 38 -13.81 -14.15 -1.76
N ILE A 39 -12.56 -14.41 -1.45
CA ILE A 39 -11.94 -14.21 -0.14
C ILE A 39 -11.01 -13.00 -0.25
N GLY A 40 -11.48 -11.86 0.24
CA GLY A 40 -10.74 -10.61 0.29
C GLY A 40 -9.95 -10.48 1.58
N LEU A 41 -8.65 -10.23 1.46
CA LEU A 41 -7.70 -10.08 2.57
C LEU A 41 -7.12 -8.66 2.53
N ASP A 42 -7.60 -7.80 3.42
CA ASP A 42 -7.25 -6.37 3.49
C ASP A 42 -5.76 -6.20 3.81
N GLY A 43 -5.04 -5.37 3.05
CA GLY A 43 -3.62 -5.08 3.31
C GLY A 43 -2.63 -6.24 3.08
N LEU A 44 -3.03 -7.36 2.46
CA LEU A 44 -2.15 -8.48 2.13
C LEU A 44 -1.17 -8.11 1.00
N SER A 45 0.09 -7.86 1.35
CA SER A 45 1.16 -7.63 0.38
C SER A 45 1.69 -8.92 -0.23
N VAL A 46 2.22 -8.84 -1.46
CA VAL A 46 2.86 -9.99 -2.14
C VAL A 46 4.01 -10.57 -1.32
N GLN A 47 4.92 -9.71 -0.84
CA GLN A 47 6.07 -10.16 -0.08
C GLN A 47 5.66 -10.73 1.28
N GLY A 48 4.61 -10.18 1.90
CA GLY A 48 4.03 -10.74 3.12
C GLY A 48 3.56 -12.17 2.92
N MET A 49 2.79 -12.42 1.86
CA MET A 49 2.31 -13.76 1.52
C MET A 49 3.45 -14.75 1.23
N LEU A 50 4.51 -14.30 0.54
CA LEU A 50 5.67 -15.14 0.20
C LEU A 50 6.57 -15.47 1.41
N GLU A 51 6.62 -14.58 2.41
CA GLU A 51 7.41 -14.79 3.63
C GLU A 51 6.64 -15.56 4.72
N ALA A 52 5.31 -15.46 4.72
CA ALA A 52 4.44 -16.16 5.66
C ALA A 52 4.31 -17.66 5.35
N HIS A 53 3.97 -18.45 6.36
CA HIS A 53 3.66 -19.87 6.18
C HIS A 53 2.19 -20.02 5.79
N THR A 54 1.90 -20.16 4.49
CA THR A 54 0.53 -20.12 3.95
C THR A 54 0.14 -21.38 3.16
N PRO A 55 0.17 -22.58 3.78
CA PRO A 55 -0.04 -23.85 3.08
C PRO A 55 -1.38 -23.96 2.34
N CYS A 56 -2.46 -23.29 2.81
CA CYS A 56 -3.73 -23.26 2.10
C CYS A 56 -3.62 -22.44 0.81
N MET A 57 -3.16 -21.19 0.90
CA MET A 57 -2.97 -20.32 -0.27
C MET A 57 -1.94 -20.88 -1.25
N ASP A 58 -0.85 -21.49 -0.77
CA ASP A 58 0.13 -22.22 -1.59
C ASP A 58 -0.54 -23.36 -2.37
N SER A 59 -1.41 -24.14 -1.71
CA SER A 59 -2.17 -25.21 -2.35
C SER A 59 -3.16 -24.69 -3.39
N LEU A 60 -3.83 -23.55 -3.10
CA LEU A 60 -4.72 -22.89 -4.05
C LEU A 60 -3.97 -22.43 -5.31
N MET A 61 -2.76 -21.87 -5.15
CA MET A 61 -1.89 -21.48 -6.27
C MET A 61 -1.40 -22.68 -7.08
N GLN A 62 -0.89 -23.73 -6.42
CA GLN A 62 -0.43 -24.95 -7.08
C GLN A 62 -1.54 -25.63 -7.88
N ASN A 63 -2.76 -25.59 -7.37
CA ASN A 63 -3.94 -26.19 -8.01
C ASN A 63 -4.75 -25.18 -8.85
N GLY A 64 -4.18 -24.00 -9.11
CA GLY A 64 -4.91 -22.88 -9.69
C GLY A 64 -4.07 -22.01 -10.62
N ALA A 65 -4.57 -20.82 -10.87
CA ALA A 65 -3.88 -19.77 -11.61
C ALA A 65 -3.67 -18.57 -10.69
N TYR A 66 -2.54 -17.87 -10.80
CA TYR A 66 -2.23 -16.78 -9.89
C TYR A 66 -1.41 -15.68 -10.58
N SER A 67 -1.39 -14.51 -9.96
CA SER A 67 -0.47 -13.42 -10.31
C SER A 67 -0.06 -12.67 -9.05
N PHE A 68 1.19 -12.22 -9.02
CA PHE A 68 1.70 -11.28 -8.03
C PHE A 68 1.72 -9.85 -8.53
N LYS A 69 1.17 -9.58 -9.72
CA LYS A 69 1.26 -8.30 -10.41
C LYS A 69 -0.13 -7.70 -10.61
N VAL A 70 -0.93 -7.64 -9.55
CA VAL A 70 -2.22 -6.96 -9.62
C VAL A 70 -2.07 -5.53 -9.13
N ARG A 71 -2.48 -4.57 -9.99
CA ARG A 71 -2.35 -3.14 -9.76
C ARG A 71 -3.59 -2.60 -9.04
N SER A 72 -3.37 -2.02 -7.87
CA SER A 72 -4.36 -1.23 -7.13
C SER A 72 -4.76 0.04 -7.86
N VAL A 73 -5.99 0.49 -7.65
CA VAL A 73 -6.39 1.84 -8.07
C VAL A 73 -5.74 2.87 -7.15
N ILE A 74 -5.70 4.12 -7.62
CA ILE A 74 -5.13 5.24 -6.88
C ILE A 74 -6.28 6.09 -6.31
N PRO A 75 -6.23 6.48 -5.02
CA PRO A 75 -5.18 6.15 -4.04
C PRO A 75 -5.24 4.69 -3.58
N THR A 76 -4.13 4.13 -3.10
CA THR A 76 -4.05 2.75 -2.56
C THR A 76 -4.63 2.67 -1.14
N VAL A 77 -5.85 3.15 -0.98
CA VAL A 77 -6.63 3.08 0.28
C VAL A 77 -7.83 2.15 0.08
N SER A 78 -8.36 1.64 1.19
CA SER A 78 -9.24 0.48 1.19
C SER A 78 -10.54 0.70 0.42
N LEU A 79 -11.36 1.72 0.74
CA LEU A 79 -12.68 1.88 0.11
C LEU A 79 -12.63 2.06 -1.41
N PRO A 80 -11.75 2.90 -2.00
CA PRO A 80 -11.58 2.98 -3.45
C PRO A 80 -11.21 1.64 -4.11
N ASN A 81 -10.37 0.83 -3.46
CA ASN A 81 -9.91 -0.45 -4.01
C ASN A 81 -10.97 -1.55 -3.86
N TRP A 82 -11.63 -1.63 -2.71
CA TRP A 82 -12.79 -2.50 -2.53
C TRP A 82 -13.91 -2.15 -3.50
N ALA A 83 -14.23 -0.85 -3.64
CA ALA A 83 -15.20 -0.37 -4.62
C ALA A 83 -14.78 -0.77 -6.03
N ALA A 84 -13.51 -0.61 -6.41
CA ALA A 84 -13.03 -1.03 -7.72
C ALA A 84 -13.30 -2.52 -7.99
N MET A 85 -13.01 -3.40 -7.02
CA MET A 85 -13.25 -4.84 -7.16
C MET A 85 -14.71 -5.22 -7.31
N VAL A 86 -15.63 -4.55 -6.61
CA VAL A 86 -17.06 -4.88 -6.67
C VAL A 86 -17.80 -4.14 -7.79
N ASN A 87 -17.24 -3.04 -8.30
CA ASN A 87 -17.87 -2.18 -9.30
C ASN A 87 -17.28 -2.33 -10.70
N GLY A 88 -16.14 -3.00 -10.86
CA GLY A 88 -15.55 -3.19 -12.19
C GLY A 88 -14.99 -1.89 -12.81
N ALA A 89 -14.75 -0.85 -12.01
CA ALA A 89 -14.22 0.43 -12.48
C ALA A 89 -13.44 1.20 -11.40
N GLY A 90 -12.55 2.11 -11.81
CA GLY A 90 -11.73 2.91 -10.90
C GLY A 90 -12.45 4.13 -10.28
N PRO A 91 -11.80 4.82 -9.32
CA PRO A 91 -12.36 5.98 -8.62
C PRO A 91 -12.83 7.12 -9.53
N GLU A 92 -12.18 7.30 -10.67
CA GLU A 92 -12.55 8.30 -11.68
C GLU A 92 -13.88 8.02 -12.38
N ILE A 93 -14.38 6.78 -12.28
CA ILE A 93 -15.66 6.32 -12.84
C ILE A 93 -16.69 6.11 -11.74
N THR A 94 -16.27 5.52 -10.62
CA THR A 94 -17.15 5.16 -9.50
C THR A 94 -17.40 6.32 -8.53
N GLY A 95 -16.57 7.35 -8.53
CA GLY A 95 -16.63 8.48 -7.57
C GLY A 95 -16.05 8.17 -6.19
N VAL A 96 -15.73 6.91 -5.90
CA VAL A 96 -15.23 6.47 -4.59
C VAL A 96 -13.72 6.74 -4.50
N THR A 97 -13.37 7.91 -3.98
CA THR A 97 -11.98 8.43 -4.02
C THR A 97 -11.25 8.37 -2.68
N THR A 98 -11.94 8.18 -1.56
CA THR A 98 -11.36 8.16 -0.21
C THR A 98 -12.12 7.20 0.71
N ASN A 99 -11.54 6.88 1.87
CA ASN A 99 -12.25 6.14 2.93
C ASN A 99 -13.35 6.97 3.61
N ASP A 100 -13.39 8.28 3.41
CA ASP A 100 -14.42 9.17 3.96
C ASP A 100 -15.60 9.37 2.98
N TRP A 101 -15.59 8.69 1.83
CA TRP A 101 -16.67 8.79 0.85
C TRP A 101 -18.00 8.28 1.40
N GLU A 102 -19.06 9.05 1.17
CA GLU A 102 -20.44 8.73 1.50
C GLU A 102 -21.32 8.82 0.24
N ARG A 103 -22.51 8.21 0.26
CA ARG A 103 -23.40 8.16 -0.92
C ARG A 103 -23.94 9.53 -1.34
N ASP A 104 -24.05 10.45 -0.40
CA ASP A 104 -24.49 11.84 -0.60
C ASP A 104 -23.33 12.79 -0.92
N PHE A 105 -22.13 12.26 -1.12
CA PHE A 105 -20.94 13.06 -1.37
C PHE A 105 -20.91 13.58 -2.82
N ASP A 106 -21.08 14.90 -2.99
CA ASP A 106 -21.14 15.56 -4.31
C ASP A 106 -19.78 15.71 -5.02
N ASN A 107 -18.67 15.38 -4.35
CA ASN A 107 -17.33 15.51 -4.91
C ASN A 107 -17.00 14.26 -5.74
N CYS A 108 -16.96 14.42 -7.07
CA CYS A 108 -16.75 13.37 -8.06
C CYS A 108 -17.92 12.37 -8.14
N PRO A 109 -19.08 12.78 -8.70
CA PRO A 109 -20.22 11.88 -8.83
C PRO A 109 -19.90 10.69 -9.76
N PRO A 110 -20.45 9.49 -9.49
CA PRO A 110 -20.30 8.35 -10.38
C PRO A 110 -20.84 8.67 -11.78
N VAL A 111 -20.21 8.16 -12.83
CA VAL A 111 -20.64 8.43 -14.22
C VAL A 111 -21.97 7.76 -14.59
N SER A 112 -22.39 6.79 -13.77
CA SER A 112 -23.69 6.12 -13.84
C SER A 112 -24.11 5.72 -12.43
N MET A 113 -25.39 5.86 -12.11
CA MET A 113 -25.94 5.50 -10.82
C MET A 113 -27.22 4.69 -10.97
N SER A 114 -27.43 3.77 -10.05
CA SER A 114 -28.72 3.15 -9.81
C SER A 114 -29.68 4.11 -9.08
N GLN A 115 -30.89 3.65 -8.79
CA GLN A 115 -31.86 4.41 -7.98
C GLN A 115 -31.40 4.62 -6.53
N ASN A 116 -30.46 3.81 -6.03
CA ASN A 116 -29.90 3.91 -4.67
C ASN A 116 -28.61 4.75 -4.61
N HIS A 117 -28.33 5.53 -5.66
CA HIS A 117 -27.17 6.42 -5.76
C HIS A 117 -25.81 5.72 -5.61
N VAL A 118 -25.70 4.49 -6.13
CA VAL A 118 -24.42 3.78 -6.22
C VAL A 118 -24.17 3.34 -7.66
N PHE A 119 -22.89 3.17 -7.99
CA PHE A 119 -22.46 2.65 -9.27
C PHE A 119 -22.85 1.16 -9.41
N PRO A 120 -23.16 0.63 -10.62
CA PRO A 120 -23.50 -0.77 -10.81
C PRO A 120 -22.42 -1.71 -10.27
N ASN A 121 -22.79 -2.57 -9.33
CA ASN A 121 -21.89 -3.50 -8.63
C ASN A 121 -22.22 -4.97 -8.96
N ILE A 122 -21.30 -5.89 -8.66
CA ILE A 122 -21.45 -7.33 -8.94
C ILE A 122 -22.79 -7.91 -8.48
N PHE A 123 -23.31 -7.51 -7.30
CA PHE A 123 -24.55 -8.05 -6.76
C PHE A 123 -25.77 -7.59 -7.55
N SER A 124 -25.84 -6.29 -7.87
CA SER A 124 -26.90 -5.74 -8.73
C SER A 124 -26.93 -6.39 -10.11
N VAL A 125 -25.75 -6.56 -10.74
CA VAL A 125 -25.61 -7.18 -12.06
C VAL A 125 -26.01 -8.65 -12.06
N ILE A 126 -25.68 -9.38 -10.98
CA ILE A 126 -26.12 -10.77 -10.80
C ILE A 126 -27.63 -10.82 -10.60
N ARG A 127 -28.21 -10.00 -9.72
CA ARG A 127 -29.65 -10.00 -9.45
C ARG A 127 -30.48 -9.71 -10.70
N GLU A 128 -30.03 -8.80 -11.56
CA GLU A 128 -30.70 -8.47 -12.82
C GLU A 128 -30.75 -9.65 -13.82
N GLN A 129 -29.71 -10.48 -13.84
CA GLN A 129 -29.55 -11.54 -14.85
C GLN A 129 -29.85 -12.95 -14.30
N MET A 130 -29.79 -13.12 -12.98
CA MET A 130 -30.09 -14.33 -12.24
C MET A 130 -30.96 -13.97 -11.01
N PRO A 131 -32.26 -13.68 -11.19
CA PRO A 131 -33.12 -13.20 -10.11
C PRO A 131 -33.25 -14.14 -8.92
N ASP A 132 -33.02 -15.45 -9.11
CA ASP A 132 -33.08 -16.47 -8.07
C ASP A 132 -31.71 -16.80 -7.46
N ALA A 133 -30.65 -16.10 -7.87
CA ALA A 133 -29.32 -16.35 -7.32
C ALA A 133 -29.28 -16.08 -5.82
N GLU A 134 -28.62 -16.98 -5.09
CA GLU A 134 -28.30 -16.81 -3.69
C GLU A 134 -26.95 -16.11 -3.59
N THR A 135 -26.94 -14.88 -3.09
CA THR A 135 -25.72 -14.05 -3.00
C THR A 135 -25.51 -13.51 -1.59
N GLY A 136 -24.26 -13.51 -1.13
CA GLY A 136 -23.89 -12.97 0.17
C GLY A 136 -22.66 -12.09 0.15
N ALA A 137 -22.60 -11.15 1.09
CA ALA A 137 -21.38 -10.47 1.50
C ALA A 137 -21.25 -10.51 3.03
N ILE A 138 -20.11 -11.02 3.52
CA ILE A 138 -19.80 -11.12 4.94
C ILE A 138 -18.46 -10.42 5.16
N TYR A 139 -18.43 -9.39 5.99
CA TYR A 139 -17.31 -8.45 6.04
C TYR A 139 -16.98 -7.98 7.46
N GLU A 140 -15.79 -7.41 7.66
CA GLU A 140 -15.39 -6.82 8.93
C GLU A 140 -15.41 -5.29 8.90
N TRP A 141 -14.92 -4.70 7.82
CA TRP A 141 -14.68 -3.26 7.77
C TRP A 141 -15.94 -2.47 7.42
N GLY A 142 -16.36 -1.57 8.31
CA GLY A 142 -17.65 -0.87 8.22
C GLY A 142 -17.85 -0.04 6.94
N GLY A 143 -16.76 0.42 6.31
CA GLY A 143 -16.83 1.18 5.07
C GLY A 143 -17.39 0.38 3.89
N PHE A 144 -17.27 -0.95 3.91
CA PHE A 144 -17.70 -1.87 2.85
C PHE A 144 -19.19 -1.74 2.50
N LYS A 145 -20.04 -1.38 3.48
CA LYS A 145 -21.49 -1.19 3.25
C LYS A 145 -21.82 -0.04 2.31
N ARG A 146 -21.01 1.03 2.31
CA ARG A 146 -21.37 2.29 1.63
C ARG A 146 -21.39 2.13 0.11
N MET A 147 -20.56 1.24 -0.44
CA MET A 147 -20.40 1.06 -1.88
C MET A 147 -21.38 0.06 -2.54
N LEU A 148 -22.23 -0.62 -1.77
CA LEU A 148 -23.09 -1.70 -2.27
C LEU A 148 -24.59 -1.40 -2.13
N GLU A 149 -25.38 -1.92 -3.07
CA GLU A 149 -26.85 -2.03 -2.92
C GLU A 149 -27.18 -3.21 -2.01
N THR A 150 -27.29 -2.97 -0.71
CA THR A 150 -27.44 -4.04 0.27
C THR A 150 -28.79 -4.77 0.18
N GLU A 151 -29.79 -4.11 -0.39
CA GLU A 151 -31.18 -4.57 -0.49
C GLU A 151 -31.34 -5.73 -1.49
N VAL A 152 -30.39 -5.90 -2.41
CA VAL A 152 -30.43 -6.98 -3.42
C VAL A 152 -29.64 -8.23 -3.01
N ILE A 153 -28.98 -8.20 -1.85
CA ILE A 153 -28.10 -9.25 -1.32
C ILE A 153 -28.86 -10.10 -0.29
N ASN A 154 -28.86 -11.43 -0.44
CA ASN A 154 -29.59 -12.34 0.46
C ASN A 154 -29.00 -12.37 1.87
N LYS A 155 -27.67 -12.36 1.98
CA LYS A 155 -26.93 -12.37 3.24
C LYS A 155 -25.96 -11.20 3.28
N PHE A 156 -26.20 -10.22 4.14
CA PHE A 156 -25.34 -9.05 4.27
C PHE A 156 -25.07 -8.77 5.75
N GLU A 157 -23.93 -9.24 6.26
CA GLU A 157 -23.63 -9.22 7.70
C GLU A 157 -22.19 -8.78 7.96
N SER A 158 -21.98 -8.11 9.08
CA SER A 158 -20.66 -7.75 9.56
C SER A 158 -20.37 -8.28 10.95
N TYR A 159 -19.10 -8.61 11.16
CA TYR A 159 -18.56 -9.10 12.41
C TYR A 159 -17.28 -8.34 12.74
N SER A 160 -16.94 -8.21 14.03
CA SER A 160 -15.76 -7.42 14.45
C SER A 160 -14.48 -8.26 14.58
N ASN A 161 -14.62 -9.58 14.50
CA ASN A 161 -13.56 -10.56 14.70
C ASN A 161 -13.39 -11.41 13.43
N GLN A 162 -12.18 -11.43 12.88
CA GLN A 162 -11.85 -12.18 11.66
C GLN A 162 -12.22 -13.65 11.70
N ARG A 163 -11.92 -14.33 12.82
CA ARG A 163 -12.22 -15.75 12.97
C ARG A 163 -13.71 -16.01 12.92
N GLU A 164 -14.49 -15.18 13.62
CA GLU A 164 -15.96 -15.22 13.57
C GLU A 164 -16.49 -14.95 12.16
N THR A 165 -15.94 -13.97 11.44
CA THR A 165 -16.29 -13.67 10.04
C THR A 165 -16.07 -14.90 9.14
N ALA A 166 -14.93 -15.58 9.29
CA ALA A 166 -14.61 -16.80 8.54
C ALA A 166 -15.54 -17.97 8.91
N GLU A 167 -15.83 -18.16 10.19
CA GLU A 167 -16.77 -19.19 10.68
C GLU A 167 -18.19 -18.96 10.15
N LYS A 168 -18.68 -17.72 10.19
CA LYS A 168 -20.01 -17.35 9.68
C LYS A 168 -20.09 -17.48 8.16
N SER A 169 -18.99 -17.23 7.46
CA SER A 169 -18.89 -17.49 6.03
C SER A 169 -18.95 -18.99 5.71
N ALA A 170 -18.22 -19.81 6.45
CA ALA A 170 -18.27 -21.27 6.32
C ALA A 170 -19.67 -21.83 6.61
N GLU A 171 -20.34 -21.38 7.68
CA GLU A 171 -21.73 -21.74 8.00
C GLU A 171 -22.68 -21.42 6.84
N TYR A 172 -22.58 -20.21 6.27
CA TYR A 172 -23.43 -19.79 5.16
C TYR A 172 -23.19 -20.61 3.88
N ILE A 173 -21.93 -20.97 3.58
CA ILE A 173 -21.60 -21.88 2.46
C ILE A 173 -22.27 -23.25 2.65
N LEU A 174 -22.17 -23.83 3.85
CA LEU A 174 -22.74 -25.13 4.18
C LEU A 174 -24.28 -25.14 4.08
N GLU A 175 -24.92 -24.06 4.56
CA GLU A 175 -26.38 -23.96 4.59
C GLU A 175 -26.98 -23.66 3.21
N LYS A 176 -26.44 -22.64 2.54
CA LYS A 176 -27.10 -22.01 1.38
C LYS A 176 -26.45 -22.34 0.04
N ARG A 177 -25.18 -22.71 0.01
CA ARG A 177 -24.42 -22.97 -1.24
C ARG A 177 -24.55 -21.80 -2.23
N PRO A 178 -24.14 -20.58 -1.84
CA PRO A 178 -24.43 -19.37 -2.59
C PRO A 178 -23.79 -19.39 -4.00
N ASN A 179 -24.44 -18.76 -4.97
CA ASN A 179 -23.87 -18.53 -6.30
C ASN A 179 -22.71 -17.54 -6.25
N LEU A 180 -22.79 -16.54 -5.37
CA LEU A 180 -21.71 -15.63 -5.05
C LEU A 180 -21.62 -15.43 -3.53
N LEU A 181 -20.43 -15.60 -2.96
CA LEU A 181 -20.12 -15.10 -1.62
C LEU A 181 -18.86 -14.24 -1.68
N PHE A 182 -18.98 -12.99 -1.27
CA PHE A 182 -17.85 -12.08 -1.10
C PHE A 182 -17.52 -11.96 0.40
N ILE A 183 -16.31 -12.32 0.77
CA ILE A 183 -15.83 -12.30 2.16
C ILE A 183 -14.76 -11.23 2.25
N GLN A 184 -14.83 -10.35 3.23
CA GLN A 184 -13.76 -9.37 3.50
C GLN A 184 -13.24 -9.57 4.92
N LEU A 185 -11.95 -9.86 5.02
CA LEU A 185 -11.20 -10.01 6.26
C LEU A 185 -10.23 -8.83 6.41
N ASP A 186 -10.29 -8.15 7.56
CA ASP A 186 -9.71 -6.80 7.79
C ASP A 186 -8.35 -6.84 8.51
N LYS A 187 -8.08 -7.89 9.29
CA LYS A 187 -7.06 -7.77 10.35
C LYS A 187 -5.62 -7.79 9.87
N ILE A 188 -5.31 -8.27 8.66
CA ILE A 188 -3.95 -8.17 8.11
C ILE A 188 -3.53 -6.70 8.00
N ASP A 189 -4.39 -5.84 7.45
CA ASP A 189 -4.16 -4.40 7.41
C ASP A 189 -4.08 -3.79 8.81
N GLY A 190 -4.99 -4.17 9.71
CA GLY A 190 -4.95 -3.74 11.11
C GLY A 190 -3.62 -4.06 11.83
N PHE A 191 -3.00 -5.20 11.51
CA PHE A 191 -1.64 -5.54 11.96
C PHE A 191 -0.58 -4.68 11.25
N GLY A 192 -0.73 -4.42 9.94
CA GLY A 192 0.10 -3.49 9.20
C GLY A 192 0.16 -2.10 9.85
N HIS A 193 -0.99 -1.55 10.22
CA HIS A 193 -1.10 -0.26 10.91
C HIS A 193 -0.55 -0.26 12.34
N SER A 194 -0.73 -1.35 13.09
CA SER A 194 -0.38 -1.38 14.52
C SER A 194 1.02 -1.92 14.83
N LYS A 195 1.57 -2.79 13.97
CA LYS A 195 2.86 -3.46 14.14
C LYS A 195 3.85 -3.15 13.02
N GLY A 196 3.35 -2.74 11.86
CA GLY A 196 4.15 -2.43 10.69
C GLY A 196 4.00 -3.52 9.63
N HIS A 197 3.70 -3.14 8.40
CA HIS A 197 3.78 -4.01 7.23
C HIS A 197 5.18 -4.62 7.13
N MET A 198 5.24 -5.93 6.88
CA MET A 198 6.46 -6.76 6.89
C MET A 198 7.16 -6.89 8.26
N SER A 199 6.54 -6.49 9.37
CA SER A 199 7.04 -6.86 10.70
C SER A 199 6.84 -8.36 10.95
N PRO A 200 7.60 -8.99 11.87
CA PRO A 200 7.37 -10.38 12.25
C PRO A 200 5.92 -10.69 12.65
N GLU A 201 5.25 -9.78 13.37
CA GLU A 201 3.84 -9.95 13.77
C GLU A 201 2.88 -9.87 12.57
N TYR A 202 3.14 -9.01 11.59
CA TYR A 202 2.35 -8.95 10.36
C TYR A 202 2.49 -10.26 9.56
N ILE A 203 3.71 -10.79 9.43
CA ILE A 203 3.97 -12.07 8.73
C ILE A 203 3.32 -13.26 9.46
N GLU A 204 3.44 -13.30 10.78
CA GLU A 204 2.79 -14.34 11.59
C GLU A 204 1.26 -14.25 11.46
N PHE A 205 0.70 -13.04 11.46
CA PHE A 205 -0.75 -12.87 11.33
C PHE A 205 -1.28 -13.28 9.95
N ILE A 206 -0.50 -13.12 8.88
CA ILE A 206 -0.85 -13.69 7.57
C ILE A 206 -0.90 -15.23 7.65
N SER A 207 0.03 -15.85 8.38
CA SER A 207 0.06 -17.31 8.58
C SER A 207 -1.16 -17.79 9.39
N GLU A 208 -1.63 -17.00 10.37
CA GLU A 208 -2.90 -17.28 11.07
C GLU A 208 -4.11 -17.10 10.15
N THR A 209 -4.12 -16.07 9.31
CA THR A 209 -5.22 -15.81 8.36
C THR A 209 -5.34 -16.92 7.31
N ASP A 210 -4.25 -17.59 6.93
CA ASP A 210 -4.30 -18.77 6.05
C ASP A 210 -5.16 -19.91 6.63
N LYS A 211 -5.26 -20.03 7.96
CA LYS A 211 -6.16 -21.00 8.63
C LYS A 211 -7.63 -20.62 8.49
N ASP A 212 -7.94 -19.33 8.39
CA ASP A 212 -9.29 -18.83 8.11
C ASP A 212 -9.66 -19.06 6.64
N VAL A 213 -8.70 -18.86 5.73
CA VAL A 213 -8.87 -19.24 4.31
C VAL A 213 -9.13 -20.74 4.19
N GLN A 214 -8.36 -21.58 4.90
CA GLN A 214 -8.53 -23.03 4.93
C GLN A 214 -9.93 -23.44 5.43
N LEU A 215 -10.44 -22.78 6.48
CA LEU A 215 -11.78 -23.02 7.00
C LEU A 215 -12.86 -22.80 5.93
N ILE A 216 -12.77 -21.69 5.19
CA ILE A 216 -13.71 -21.34 4.12
C ILE A 216 -13.60 -22.35 2.95
N VAL A 217 -12.37 -22.69 2.54
CA VAL A 217 -12.12 -23.67 1.47
C VAL A 217 -12.67 -25.04 1.84
N ASP A 218 -12.54 -25.46 3.09
CA ASP A 218 -13.07 -26.75 3.55
C ASP A 218 -14.59 -26.75 3.64
N ALA A 219 -15.23 -25.61 3.94
CA ALA A 219 -16.68 -25.48 3.88
C ALA A 219 -17.23 -25.73 2.47
N VAL A 220 -16.55 -25.23 1.43
CA VAL A 220 -16.90 -25.51 0.01
C VAL A 220 -16.86 -27.01 -0.29
N LYS A 221 -15.82 -27.71 0.20
CA LYS A 221 -15.69 -29.17 0.03
C LYS A 221 -16.78 -29.93 0.79
N GLN A 222 -17.01 -29.57 2.05
CA GLN A 222 -18.00 -30.20 2.93
C GLN A 222 -19.43 -29.98 2.43
N ALA A 223 -19.72 -28.82 1.84
CA ALA A 223 -21.01 -28.52 1.22
C ALA A 223 -21.29 -29.34 -0.06
N GLY A 224 -20.28 -30.04 -0.59
CA GLY A 224 -20.40 -30.89 -1.78
C GLY A 224 -20.48 -30.12 -3.09
N ILE A 225 -20.00 -28.87 -3.14
CA ILE A 225 -20.06 -27.99 -4.32
C ILE A 225 -18.69 -27.71 -4.95
N ASN A 226 -17.62 -28.34 -4.46
CA ASN A 226 -16.25 -28.08 -4.89
C ASN A 226 -16.00 -28.30 -6.39
N ASP A 227 -16.69 -29.26 -7.02
CA ASP A 227 -16.58 -29.56 -8.46
C ASP A 227 -17.27 -28.53 -9.37
N LYS A 228 -17.97 -27.56 -8.76
CA LYS A 228 -18.72 -26.47 -9.41
C LYS A 228 -18.31 -25.07 -8.92
N THR A 229 -17.31 -24.98 -8.05
CA THR A 229 -16.93 -23.74 -7.38
C THR A 229 -15.61 -23.20 -7.91
N MET A 230 -15.58 -21.90 -8.22
CA MET A 230 -14.37 -21.12 -8.34
C MET A 230 -14.11 -20.38 -7.02
N ILE A 231 -12.88 -20.47 -6.50
CA ILE A 231 -12.41 -19.73 -5.34
C ILE A 231 -11.42 -18.67 -5.81
N MET A 232 -11.59 -17.44 -5.34
CA MET A 232 -10.66 -16.34 -5.55
C MET A 232 -10.10 -15.88 -4.21
N VAL A 233 -8.80 -15.64 -4.13
CA VAL A 233 -8.17 -14.90 -3.04
C VAL A 233 -7.66 -13.57 -3.61
N VAL A 234 -8.11 -12.47 -3.03
CA VAL A 234 -7.81 -11.11 -3.49
C VAL A 234 -7.36 -10.23 -2.33
N SER A 235 -6.69 -9.14 -2.64
CA SER A 235 -6.33 -8.10 -1.68
C SER A 235 -6.45 -6.73 -2.33
N ASP A 236 -6.81 -5.71 -1.58
CA ASP A 236 -7.12 -4.36 -2.05
C ASP A 236 -5.87 -3.50 -2.21
N HIS A 237 -4.97 -3.52 -1.24
CA HIS A 237 -3.66 -2.88 -1.28
C HIS A 237 -2.61 -3.67 -0.49
N GLY A 238 -1.35 -3.33 -0.70
CA GLY A 238 -0.29 -3.68 0.23
C GLY A 238 -0.07 -2.52 1.20
N GLY A 239 1.12 -2.42 1.76
CA GLY A 239 1.44 -1.31 2.65
C GLY A 239 2.91 -1.23 2.96
N ILE A 240 3.28 -0.13 3.60
CA ILE A 240 4.67 0.13 3.94
C ILE A 240 4.74 0.81 5.30
N PHE A 241 5.58 0.27 6.19
CA PHE A 241 5.59 0.69 7.59
C PHE A 241 4.22 0.58 8.23
N TYR A 242 3.68 1.67 8.79
CA TYR A 242 2.39 1.71 9.46
C TYR A 242 1.28 2.32 8.60
N ALA A 243 1.52 2.48 7.29
CA ALA A 243 0.61 3.22 6.42
C ALA A 243 0.54 2.65 5.00
N HIS A 244 -0.49 3.10 4.31
CA HIS A 244 -0.71 2.92 2.89
C HIS A 244 -1.47 4.13 2.33
N GLY A 245 -1.62 4.21 1.01
CA GLY A 245 -2.36 5.26 0.29
C GLY A 245 -1.53 6.03 -0.74
N GLY A 246 -0.22 5.76 -0.78
CA GLY A 246 0.73 6.34 -1.70
C GLY A 246 0.84 5.60 -3.04
N TYR A 247 2.05 5.63 -3.58
CA TYR A 247 2.38 5.15 -4.93
C TYR A 247 3.59 4.21 -4.92
N SER A 248 3.96 3.68 -3.76
CA SER A 248 5.06 2.72 -3.69
C SER A 248 4.67 1.38 -4.30
N TYR A 249 5.67 0.63 -4.75
CA TYR A 249 5.45 -0.69 -5.34
C TYR A 249 4.78 -1.63 -4.36
N GLU A 250 5.21 -1.52 -3.10
CA GLU A 250 4.74 -2.27 -1.95
C GLU A 250 3.26 -2.00 -1.66
N GLU A 251 2.77 -0.78 -1.89
CA GLU A 251 1.37 -0.40 -1.69
C GLU A 251 0.47 -0.78 -2.87
N PHE A 252 0.91 -0.54 -4.11
CA PHE A 252 0.03 -0.71 -5.29
C PHE A 252 -0.01 -2.13 -5.86
N THR A 253 0.85 -3.04 -5.38
CA THR A 253 0.98 -4.41 -5.92
C THR A 253 0.53 -5.43 -4.89
N THR A 254 -0.46 -6.25 -5.22
CA THR A 254 -0.95 -7.31 -4.32
C THR A 254 -1.21 -8.62 -5.10
N PRO A 255 -1.34 -9.77 -4.42
CA PRO A 255 -1.58 -11.05 -5.07
C PRO A 255 -3.03 -11.18 -5.56
N ILE A 256 -3.22 -12.12 -6.50
CA ILE A 256 -4.50 -12.73 -6.81
C ILE A 256 -4.31 -14.23 -7.06
N ILE A 257 -5.24 -15.03 -6.56
CA ILE A 257 -5.26 -16.49 -6.72
C ILE A 257 -6.64 -16.88 -7.21
N TYR A 258 -6.70 -17.69 -8.26
CA TYR A 258 -7.90 -18.36 -8.77
C TYR A 258 -7.70 -19.86 -8.58
N SER A 259 -8.69 -20.59 -8.08
CA SER A 259 -8.61 -22.03 -7.92
C SER A 259 -9.98 -22.70 -8.04
N GLY A 260 -10.00 -24.00 -8.29
CA GLY A 260 -11.23 -24.78 -8.41
C GLY A 260 -11.71 -24.97 -9.85
N LYS A 261 -13.02 -25.06 -10.03
CA LYS A 261 -13.65 -25.48 -11.29
C LYS A 261 -13.34 -24.50 -12.44
N GLY A 262 -12.87 -25.05 -13.55
CA GLY A 262 -12.65 -24.31 -14.79
C GLY A 262 -11.42 -23.40 -14.78
N ILE A 263 -10.58 -23.49 -13.74
CA ILE A 263 -9.33 -22.74 -13.61
C ILE A 263 -8.15 -23.64 -13.99
N LYS A 264 -7.17 -23.08 -14.72
CA LYS A 264 -5.92 -23.78 -15.05
C LYS A 264 -5.17 -24.16 -13.79
N LYS A 265 -4.36 -25.21 -13.85
CA LYS A 265 -3.53 -25.66 -12.71
C LYS A 265 -2.10 -25.19 -12.85
N ASN A 266 -1.53 -24.71 -11.74
CA ASN A 266 -0.17 -24.20 -11.62
C ASN A 266 0.19 -23.19 -12.71
N TYR A 267 -0.72 -22.24 -12.99
CA TYR A 267 -0.56 -21.28 -14.08
C TYR A 267 -0.24 -19.88 -13.57
N HIS A 268 0.97 -19.40 -13.87
CA HIS A 268 1.34 -18.01 -13.59
C HIS A 268 0.81 -17.10 -14.71
N ILE A 269 -0.14 -16.23 -14.39
CA ILE A 269 -0.78 -15.33 -15.33
C ILE A 269 0.20 -14.25 -15.78
N GLN A 270 0.31 -14.05 -17.09
CA GLN A 270 1.30 -13.17 -17.69
C GLN A 270 0.76 -11.76 -17.96
N GLN A 271 -0.55 -11.61 -18.20
CA GLN A 271 -1.18 -10.31 -18.37
C GLN A 271 -1.15 -9.46 -17.10
N GLN A 272 -1.08 -8.14 -17.30
CA GLN A 272 -1.35 -7.18 -16.24
C GLN A 272 -2.81 -7.31 -15.81
N ILE A 273 -3.04 -7.31 -14.50
CA ILE A 273 -4.36 -7.35 -13.87
C ILE A 273 -4.53 -6.06 -13.07
N TYR A 274 -5.74 -5.52 -13.06
CA TYR A 274 -6.15 -4.39 -12.24
C TYR A 274 -7.21 -4.82 -11.23
N ARG A 275 -7.33 -4.12 -10.09
CA ARG A 275 -8.34 -4.49 -9.07
C ARG A 275 -9.75 -4.55 -9.61
N TYR A 276 -10.09 -3.63 -10.52
CA TYR A 276 -11.39 -3.59 -11.15
C TYR A 276 -11.66 -4.76 -12.12
N ASP A 277 -10.69 -5.63 -12.39
CA ASP A 277 -10.93 -6.84 -13.19
C ASP A 277 -11.68 -7.92 -12.37
N VAL A 278 -11.64 -7.87 -11.03
CA VAL A 278 -12.29 -8.85 -10.14
C VAL A 278 -13.79 -8.95 -10.40
N ALA A 279 -14.50 -7.82 -10.53
CA ALA A 279 -15.93 -7.85 -10.86
C ALA A 279 -16.18 -8.55 -12.20
N ALA A 280 -15.35 -8.24 -13.20
CA ALA A 280 -15.46 -8.82 -14.54
C ALA A 280 -15.16 -10.34 -14.52
N ASP A 281 -14.22 -10.80 -13.70
CA ASP A 281 -13.92 -12.22 -13.50
C ASP A 281 -15.12 -12.99 -12.95
N VAL A 282 -15.78 -12.45 -11.92
CA VAL A 282 -16.97 -13.06 -11.31
C VAL A 282 -18.11 -13.18 -12.33
N ILE A 283 -18.43 -12.08 -13.03
CA ILE A 283 -19.50 -12.06 -14.03
C ILE A 283 -19.19 -13.00 -15.20
N PHE A 284 -17.93 -13.06 -15.63
CA PHE A 284 -17.48 -13.98 -16.67
C PHE A 284 -17.55 -15.44 -16.24
N ALA A 285 -17.16 -15.74 -15.00
CA ALA A 285 -17.21 -17.09 -14.42
C ALA A 285 -18.64 -17.65 -14.39
N LEU A 286 -19.62 -16.80 -14.03
CA LEU A 286 -21.04 -17.15 -13.99
C LEU A 286 -21.72 -17.11 -15.38
N GLY A 287 -20.98 -16.80 -16.45
CA GLY A 287 -21.53 -16.74 -17.81
C GLY A 287 -22.50 -15.57 -18.05
N LEU A 288 -22.40 -14.51 -17.26
CA LEU A 288 -23.26 -13.32 -17.32
C LEU A 288 -22.67 -12.23 -18.23
N LYS A 289 -23.49 -11.22 -18.54
CA LYS A 289 -23.06 -10.07 -19.34
C LYS A 289 -22.49 -8.97 -18.45
N ILE A 290 -21.31 -8.50 -18.81
CA ILE A 290 -20.65 -7.37 -18.16
C ILE A 290 -21.33 -6.06 -18.62
N PRO A 291 -21.71 -5.15 -17.70
CA PRO A 291 -22.21 -3.83 -18.05
C PRO A 291 -21.21 -3.04 -18.88
N GLN A 292 -21.67 -2.28 -19.87
CA GLN A 292 -20.79 -1.49 -20.75
C GLN A 292 -20.00 -0.41 -19.98
N VAL A 293 -20.55 0.09 -18.87
CA VAL A 293 -19.92 1.12 -18.04
C VAL A 293 -18.72 0.60 -17.22
N TRP A 294 -18.59 -0.73 -17.08
CA TRP A 294 -17.41 -1.32 -16.45
C TRP A 294 -16.22 -1.28 -17.41
N VAL A 295 -15.04 -1.01 -16.87
CA VAL A 295 -13.77 -1.01 -17.62
C VAL A 295 -12.92 -2.24 -17.32
N GLY A 296 -13.28 -2.99 -16.26
CA GLY A 296 -12.67 -4.26 -15.92
C GLY A 296 -12.81 -5.29 -17.02
N ARG A 297 -11.72 -6.05 -17.22
CA ARG A 297 -11.63 -7.08 -18.25
C ARG A 297 -11.44 -8.42 -17.56
N PRO A 298 -12.22 -9.46 -17.90
CA PRO A 298 -11.99 -10.78 -17.34
C PRO A 298 -10.58 -11.24 -17.66
N VAL A 299 -9.88 -11.75 -16.66
CA VAL A 299 -8.57 -12.40 -16.74
C VAL A 299 -8.76 -13.79 -17.34
N LYS A 300 -9.16 -13.82 -18.62
CA LYS A 300 -9.50 -15.04 -19.34
C LYS A 300 -8.36 -16.07 -19.27
N ALA A 301 -7.11 -15.62 -19.23
CA ALA A 301 -5.94 -16.48 -19.13
C ALA A 301 -5.96 -17.42 -17.92
N ALA A 302 -6.68 -17.10 -16.83
CA ALA A 302 -6.82 -17.96 -15.67
C ALA A 302 -7.68 -19.22 -15.95
N PHE A 303 -8.59 -19.16 -16.92
CA PHE A 303 -9.59 -20.18 -17.18
C PHE A 303 -9.14 -21.25 -18.19
N GLU A 304 -9.53 -22.50 -17.97
CA GLU A 304 -9.33 -23.59 -18.92
C GLU A 304 -10.02 -23.28 -20.27
N GLY A 305 -9.34 -23.56 -21.39
CA GLY A 305 -9.85 -23.28 -22.73
C GLY A 305 -9.64 -21.83 -23.22
N PHE A 306 -9.04 -20.97 -22.39
CA PHE A 306 -8.72 -19.59 -22.74
C PHE A 306 -7.20 -19.34 -22.70
N ASN A 307 -6.71 -18.50 -23.60
CA ASN A 307 -5.30 -18.13 -23.70
C ASN A 307 -5.05 -16.73 -23.12
N GLU A 308 -3.78 -16.41 -22.90
CA GLU A 308 -3.36 -15.01 -22.75
C GLU A 308 -3.83 -14.18 -23.96
N PRO A 309 -4.07 -12.87 -23.77
CA PRO A 309 -4.33 -11.97 -24.89
C PRO A 309 -3.20 -12.05 -25.93
N GLU A 310 -3.55 -12.12 -27.22
CA GLU A 310 -2.57 -12.18 -28.32
C GLU A 310 -1.66 -10.94 -28.35
N ASN A 311 -2.19 -9.81 -27.92
CA ASN A 311 -1.52 -8.50 -27.87
C ASN A 311 -0.97 -8.16 -26.48
N LEU A 312 -0.35 -9.15 -25.81
CA LEU A 312 0.21 -8.99 -24.47
C LEU A 312 1.38 -7.99 -24.46
N TYR A 313 1.13 -6.77 -23.97
CA TYR A 313 2.19 -5.79 -23.76
C TYR A 313 2.97 -6.11 -22.48
N ARG A 314 4.11 -6.79 -22.63
CA ARG A 314 4.94 -7.18 -21.48
C ARG A 314 5.89 -6.08 -20.99
N GLY A 315 6.33 -5.19 -21.88
CA GLY A 315 7.29 -4.13 -21.54
C GLY A 315 8.57 -4.66 -20.87
N THR A 316 9.23 -3.79 -20.10
CA THR A 316 10.29 -4.18 -19.15
C THR A 316 9.64 -4.59 -17.84
N GLU A 317 10.11 -5.68 -17.23
CA GLU A 317 9.58 -6.14 -15.96
C GLU A 317 9.89 -5.13 -14.84
N VAL A 318 8.86 -4.75 -14.08
CA VAL A 318 9.04 -3.99 -12.84
C VAL A 318 9.22 -4.96 -11.70
N LEU A 319 10.41 -5.01 -11.12
CA LEU A 319 10.75 -5.89 -10.01
C LEU A 319 10.33 -5.26 -8.67
N PRO A 320 9.99 -6.06 -7.64
CA PRO A 320 9.86 -5.57 -6.28
C PRO A 320 11.15 -4.87 -5.84
N PRO A 321 11.08 -3.68 -5.23
CA PRO A 321 12.27 -2.96 -4.78
C PRO A 321 12.95 -3.67 -3.61
N PRO A 322 14.27 -3.50 -3.43
CA PRO A 322 14.91 -3.89 -2.19
C PRO A 322 14.36 -3.07 -1.03
N VAL A 323 14.71 -3.45 0.19
CA VAL A 323 14.20 -2.81 1.41
C VAL A 323 15.36 -2.55 2.36
N PHE A 324 15.50 -1.34 2.91
CA PHE A 324 16.46 -1.15 4.00
C PHE A 324 15.89 -1.70 5.30
N VAL A 325 16.71 -2.32 6.12
CA VAL A 325 16.31 -2.97 7.37
C VAL A 325 17.10 -2.40 8.54
N ASN A 326 16.46 -2.31 9.71
CA ASN A 326 17.12 -2.12 11.00
C ASN A 326 16.63 -3.20 12.00
N ASP A 327 17.12 -3.14 13.24
CA ASP A 327 16.82 -4.12 14.28
C ASP A 327 15.32 -4.30 14.59
N GLU A 328 14.48 -3.32 14.25
CA GLU A 328 13.06 -3.29 14.62
C GLU A 328 12.11 -3.38 13.41
N MET A 329 12.52 -2.97 12.19
CA MET A 329 11.65 -2.95 11.02
C MET A 329 12.38 -2.69 9.68
N SER A 330 11.67 -2.93 8.57
CA SER A 330 11.93 -2.30 7.27
C SER A 330 11.82 -0.77 7.37
N THR A 331 12.78 -0.01 6.81
CA THR A 331 12.73 1.46 6.78
C THR A 331 13.02 2.12 5.41
N ARG A 332 12.15 3.00 4.90
CA ARG A 332 12.50 4.02 3.88
C ARG A 332 13.21 5.26 4.43
N TYR A 333 13.33 5.45 5.73
CA TYR A 333 13.80 6.75 6.25
C TYR A 333 15.19 6.72 6.84
N GLY A 334 15.84 5.54 6.85
CA GLY A 334 17.04 5.30 7.63
C GLY A 334 16.81 5.65 9.10
N TYR A 335 17.88 5.88 9.85
CA TYR A 335 17.77 6.19 11.26
C TYR A 335 18.91 7.12 11.71
N LEU A 336 18.73 7.69 12.91
CA LEU A 336 19.72 8.51 13.59
C LEU A 336 20.59 7.66 14.50
N THR A 337 21.90 7.86 14.44
CA THR A 337 22.89 7.32 15.37
C THR A 337 23.70 8.45 16.00
N ILE A 338 23.99 8.32 17.29
CA ILE A 338 24.80 9.26 18.06
C ILE A 338 26.06 8.52 18.54
N ASP A 339 27.22 9.13 18.30
CA ASP A 339 28.55 8.65 18.72
C ASP A 339 28.96 7.27 18.20
N LYS A 340 28.27 6.78 17.16
CA LYS A 340 28.59 5.55 16.43
C LYS A 340 28.16 5.69 14.97
N GLY A 341 28.77 4.91 14.08
CA GLY A 341 28.32 4.84 12.69
C GLY A 341 26.94 4.19 12.57
N ALA A 342 26.30 4.40 11.42
CA ALA A 342 25.03 3.77 11.08
C ALA A 342 25.26 2.56 10.16
N GLU A 343 24.75 1.40 10.54
CA GLU A 343 24.78 0.20 9.72
C GLU A 343 23.68 0.23 8.66
N VAL A 344 24.06 -0.06 7.42
CA VAL A 344 23.17 -0.16 6.27
C VAL A 344 22.98 -1.63 5.92
N ILE A 345 21.77 -2.12 6.16
CA ILE A 345 21.34 -3.47 5.78
C ILE A 345 20.29 -3.32 4.67
N ILE A 346 20.50 -4.03 3.55
CA ILE A 346 19.57 -4.02 2.42
C ILE A 346 19.10 -5.46 2.18
N LYS A 347 17.80 -5.70 2.36
CA LYS A 347 17.17 -7.00 2.11
C LYS A 347 16.68 -7.06 0.67
N LYS A 348 17.04 -8.15 -0.02
CA LYS A 348 16.47 -8.49 -1.32
C LYS A 348 15.09 -9.16 -1.12
N PRO A 349 14.05 -8.79 -1.88
CA PRO A 349 12.75 -9.44 -1.79
C PRO A 349 12.83 -10.92 -2.20
N LEU A 350 11.96 -11.74 -1.62
CA LEU A 350 11.88 -13.17 -1.95
C LEU A 350 11.46 -13.36 -3.41
N GLY A 351 12.03 -14.37 -4.05
CA GLY A 351 11.72 -14.74 -5.44
C GLY A 351 12.28 -13.79 -6.51
N VAL A 352 13.07 -12.77 -6.12
CA VAL A 352 13.64 -11.80 -7.07
C VAL A 352 15.06 -12.18 -7.49
N ASN A 353 15.23 -12.35 -8.81
CA ASN A 353 16.52 -12.51 -9.47
C ASN A 353 17.08 -11.14 -9.86
N GLY A 354 18.38 -10.92 -9.63
CA GLY A 354 19.05 -9.66 -9.91
C GLY A 354 19.98 -9.21 -8.79
N GLU A 355 20.78 -8.19 -9.10
CA GLU A 355 21.76 -7.58 -8.21
C GLU A 355 21.20 -6.29 -7.61
N ILE A 356 21.46 -6.08 -6.32
CA ILE A 356 21.17 -4.81 -5.68
C ILE A 356 22.34 -3.88 -5.95
N HIS A 357 22.09 -2.74 -6.59
CA HIS A 357 23.05 -1.66 -6.74
C HIS A 357 22.68 -0.50 -5.83
N TYR A 358 23.67 0.14 -5.23
CA TYR A 358 23.45 1.25 -4.31
C TYR A 358 24.44 2.40 -4.50
N THR A 359 24.07 3.55 -3.94
CA THR A 359 24.87 4.77 -3.85
C THR A 359 24.71 5.38 -2.46
N THR A 360 25.70 6.14 -2.00
CA THR A 360 25.69 6.83 -0.69
C THR A 360 25.75 8.35 -0.83
N ASP A 361 25.89 8.85 -2.05
CA ASP A 361 25.95 10.28 -2.39
C ASP A 361 24.59 10.84 -2.84
N GLY A 362 23.54 10.03 -2.80
CA GLY A 362 22.19 10.40 -3.25
C GLY A 362 21.96 10.31 -4.76
N ALA A 363 22.95 9.89 -5.57
CA ALA A 363 22.74 9.64 -6.99
C ALA A 363 21.81 8.43 -7.22
N ILE A 364 21.05 8.39 -8.32
CA ILE A 364 20.25 7.20 -8.65
C ILE A 364 21.20 6.06 -9.02
N PRO A 365 21.12 4.87 -8.37
CA PRO A 365 21.97 3.75 -8.71
C PRO A 365 21.75 3.30 -10.16
N THR A 366 22.84 2.94 -10.83
CA THR A 366 22.86 2.35 -12.18
C THR A 366 23.47 0.96 -12.13
N ARG A 367 23.44 0.21 -13.25
CA ARG A 367 24.15 -1.08 -13.37
C ARG A 367 25.67 -0.97 -13.15
N ASN A 368 26.24 0.24 -13.23
CA ASN A 368 27.67 0.48 -12.95
C ASN A 368 27.92 0.93 -11.50
N SER A 369 26.88 1.18 -10.71
CA SER A 369 27.01 1.52 -9.29
C SER A 369 27.42 0.29 -8.48
N THR A 370 27.92 0.53 -7.28
CA THR A 370 28.40 -0.52 -6.37
C THR A 370 27.33 -1.58 -6.12
N VAL A 371 27.70 -2.85 -6.28
CA VAL A 371 26.84 -3.99 -5.94
C VAL A 371 26.86 -4.21 -4.43
N TYR A 372 25.68 -4.35 -3.83
CA TYR A 372 25.54 -4.68 -2.42
C TYR A 372 25.77 -6.18 -2.20
N THR A 373 26.84 -6.53 -1.50
CA THR A 373 27.20 -7.93 -1.19
C THR A 373 27.11 -8.29 0.29
N ALA A 374 27.17 -7.29 1.18
CA ALA A 374 27.08 -7.45 2.63
C ALA A 374 26.72 -6.11 3.30
N PRO A 375 26.23 -6.12 4.56
CA PRO A 375 26.08 -4.91 5.36
C PRO A 375 27.36 -4.07 5.42
N PHE A 376 27.20 -2.75 5.50
CA PHE A 376 28.31 -1.80 5.65
C PHE A 376 27.94 -0.70 6.64
N THR A 377 28.95 -0.01 7.17
CA THR A 377 28.76 1.08 8.13
C THR A 377 29.08 2.43 7.49
N LEU A 378 28.22 3.40 7.73
CA LEU A 378 28.45 4.82 7.44
C LEU A 378 28.95 5.52 8.70
N ASP A 379 30.07 6.23 8.60
CA ASP A 379 30.63 7.08 9.66
C ASP A 379 30.22 8.56 9.50
N HIS A 380 29.33 8.85 8.56
CA HIS A 380 28.78 10.18 8.30
C HIS A 380 27.33 10.08 7.79
N SER A 381 26.58 11.17 7.88
CA SER A 381 25.22 11.23 7.35
C SER A 381 25.23 11.09 5.82
N ALA A 382 24.34 10.27 5.27
CA ALA A 382 24.28 9.99 3.85
C ALA A 382 22.84 9.72 3.39
N LEU A 383 22.56 10.07 2.13
CA LEU A 383 21.35 9.64 1.45
C LEU A 383 21.67 8.37 0.66
N VAL A 384 21.28 7.22 1.19
CA VAL A 384 21.53 5.94 0.55
C VAL A 384 20.37 5.63 -0.38
N LYS A 385 20.68 5.34 -1.65
CA LYS A 385 19.70 4.86 -2.63
C LYS A 385 20.05 3.46 -3.06
N ALA A 386 19.05 2.63 -3.29
CA ALA A 386 19.22 1.26 -3.74
C ALA A 386 18.18 0.87 -4.79
N LYS A 387 18.58 0.01 -5.73
CA LYS A 387 17.75 -0.48 -6.82
C LYS A 387 18.19 -1.89 -7.23
N ILE A 388 17.25 -2.74 -7.62
CA ILE A 388 17.56 -4.06 -8.19
C ILE A 388 17.59 -3.97 -9.72
N TYR A 389 18.61 -4.58 -10.29
CA TYR A 389 18.75 -4.80 -11.73
C TYR A 389 18.74 -6.30 -12.03
N GLY A 390 17.70 -6.78 -12.71
CA GLY A 390 17.60 -8.14 -13.25
C GLY A 390 17.95 -8.19 -14.74
N GLU A 391 17.85 -9.38 -15.33
CA GLU A 391 18.01 -9.57 -16.78
C GLU A 391 16.84 -8.95 -17.56
N GLU A 392 15.61 -9.25 -17.14
CA GLU A 392 14.37 -8.85 -17.84
C GLU A 392 13.70 -7.59 -17.26
N GLY A 393 14.25 -7.05 -16.16
CA GLY A 393 13.59 -6.01 -15.39
C GLY A 393 14.48 -5.21 -14.44
N GLU A 394 13.87 -4.19 -13.84
CA GLU A 394 14.48 -3.39 -12.79
C GLU A 394 13.43 -2.95 -11.77
N SER A 395 13.85 -2.69 -10.54
CA SER A 395 12.95 -2.19 -9.51
C SER A 395 12.85 -0.66 -9.53
N PRO A 396 11.83 -0.07 -8.89
CA PRO A 396 11.90 1.33 -8.45
C PRO A 396 13.10 1.55 -7.53
N THR A 397 13.62 2.78 -7.53
CA THR A 397 14.68 3.20 -6.59
C THR A 397 14.07 3.47 -5.23
N ILE A 398 14.59 2.81 -4.20
CA ILE A 398 14.32 3.18 -2.81
C ILE A 398 15.41 4.13 -2.29
N THR A 399 15.03 4.97 -1.35
CA THR A 399 15.92 5.98 -0.73
C THR A 399 15.75 5.88 0.77
N ALA A 400 16.84 5.98 1.53
CA ALA A 400 16.84 6.12 2.98
C ALA A 400 17.88 7.14 3.42
N GLN A 401 17.56 7.90 4.46
CA GLN A 401 18.44 8.91 5.01
C GLN A 401 19.08 8.38 6.31
N TYR A 402 20.36 8.05 6.25
CA TYR A 402 21.12 7.65 7.43
C TYR A 402 21.75 8.90 8.04
N ARG A 403 21.51 9.13 9.33
CA ARG A 403 21.97 10.33 10.03
C ARG A 403 22.96 9.90 11.11
N VAL A 404 24.19 10.36 10.99
CA VAL A 404 25.28 10.03 11.91
C VAL A 404 25.78 11.34 12.54
N VAL A 405 25.75 11.41 13.86
CA VAL A 405 26.22 12.57 14.60
C VAL A 405 27.19 12.14 15.69
N TYR A 406 28.26 12.90 15.87
CA TYR A 406 29.21 12.71 16.97
C TYR A 406 29.08 13.90 17.93
N SER A 407 28.61 13.64 19.14
CA SER A 407 28.29 14.64 20.17
C SER A 407 29.52 15.46 20.59
N ASN A 408 30.69 14.82 20.56
CA ASN A 408 31.99 15.42 20.91
C ASN A 408 32.46 16.49 19.91
N LYS A 409 31.85 16.60 18.72
CA LYS A 409 32.19 17.61 17.71
C LYS A 409 31.45 18.95 17.88
N GLY A 410 30.63 19.10 18.93
CA GLY A 410 29.82 20.31 19.12
C GLY A 410 28.48 20.30 18.36
N ASN A 411 28.16 19.18 17.70
CA ASN A 411 27.02 19.03 16.80
C ASN A 411 25.67 18.95 17.52
N GLY A 412 24.58 19.25 16.81
CA GLY A 412 23.21 19.34 17.33
C GLY A 412 22.83 20.76 17.79
N LEU A 413 21.60 20.90 18.29
CA LEU A 413 21.03 22.13 18.84
C LEU A 413 20.93 22.05 20.36
N ASN A 414 21.00 23.20 21.03
CA ASN A 414 20.57 23.31 22.41
C ASN A 414 19.05 23.23 22.46
N TYR A 415 18.48 22.60 23.50
CA TYR A 415 17.08 22.77 23.81
C TYR A 415 16.88 23.45 25.18
N SER A 416 15.79 24.20 25.30
CA SER A 416 15.24 24.67 26.57
C SER A 416 13.76 24.28 26.64
N PHE A 417 13.36 23.59 27.71
CA PHE A 417 11.99 23.14 27.94
C PHE A 417 11.29 24.03 28.97
N TYR A 418 10.03 24.35 28.73
CA TYR A 418 9.23 25.29 29.52
C TYR A 418 7.90 24.65 29.90
N HIS A 419 7.46 24.83 31.14
CA HIS A 419 6.08 24.57 31.52
C HIS A 419 5.28 25.87 31.42
N LEU A 420 4.17 25.84 30.68
CA LEU A 420 3.43 27.01 30.21
C LEU A 420 1.93 26.91 30.55
N PRO A 421 1.56 26.71 31.83
CA PRO A 421 0.18 26.47 32.22
C PRO A 421 -0.73 27.62 31.81
N GLY A 422 -1.86 27.29 31.17
CA GLY A 422 -2.89 28.26 30.79
C GLY A 422 -2.60 29.07 29.51
N GLU A 423 -1.43 28.95 28.91
CA GLU A 423 -1.16 29.55 27.60
C GLU A 423 -2.06 28.90 26.53
N LYS A 424 -2.53 29.69 25.57
CA LYS A 424 -3.38 29.21 24.45
C LYS A 424 -2.70 29.32 23.09
N SER A 425 -1.54 29.95 23.05
CA SER A 425 -0.72 30.12 21.86
C SER A 425 0.75 30.24 22.25
N LEU A 426 1.65 29.87 21.34
CA LEU A 426 3.10 29.95 21.50
C LEU A 426 3.55 31.34 21.96
N PRO A 427 3.97 31.51 23.23
CA PRO A 427 4.46 32.78 23.73
C PRO A 427 5.91 33.03 23.27
N LEU A 428 6.47 34.18 23.62
CA LEU A 428 7.91 34.41 23.51
C LEU A 428 8.63 33.61 24.61
N LEU A 429 9.21 32.47 24.26
CA LEU A 429 9.88 31.58 25.23
C LEU A 429 11.09 32.23 25.92
N GLN A 430 11.72 33.23 25.29
CA GLN A 430 12.84 34.01 25.87
C GLN A 430 12.46 34.72 27.16
N SER A 431 11.20 35.11 27.32
CA SER A 431 10.71 35.79 28.53
C SER A 431 10.22 34.82 29.61
N ARG A 432 10.47 33.51 29.45
CA ARG A 432 10.06 32.46 30.38
C ARG A 432 11.30 31.79 30.98
N THR A 433 11.12 31.15 32.14
CA THR A 433 12.17 30.38 32.80
C THR A 433 12.13 28.93 32.32
N ALA A 434 13.23 28.45 31.74
CA ALA A 434 13.35 27.06 31.35
C ALA A 434 13.45 26.16 32.59
N ILE A 435 12.71 25.05 32.58
CA ILE A 435 12.71 24.04 33.66
C ILE A 435 13.66 22.88 33.36
N ALA A 436 14.07 22.71 32.11
CA ALA A 436 15.12 21.78 31.70
C ALA A 436 15.86 22.32 30.48
N LYS A 437 17.12 21.88 30.31
CA LYS A 437 17.97 22.19 29.17
C LYS A 437 18.80 20.97 28.81
N GLY A 438 19.18 20.86 27.55
CA GLY A 438 20.06 19.80 27.09
C GLY A 438 20.36 19.93 25.60
N VAL A 439 20.61 18.79 24.95
CA VAL A 439 21.00 18.73 23.54
C VAL A 439 20.00 17.89 22.75
N CYS A 440 19.70 18.38 21.55
CA CYS A 440 18.87 17.72 20.56
C CYS A 440 19.68 17.56 19.27
N TYR A 441 19.72 16.34 18.72
CA TYR A 441 20.56 16.02 17.57
C TYR A 441 19.82 16.03 16.23
N GLU A 442 18.51 16.07 16.27
CA GLU A 442 17.59 16.17 15.14
C GLU A 442 16.31 16.80 15.66
N VAL A 443 15.74 17.78 14.96
CA VAL A 443 14.46 18.38 15.38
C VAL A 443 13.32 17.40 15.05
N SER A 444 13.17 16.42 15.92
CA SER A 444 12.07 15.48 15.95
C SER A 444 11.73 15.09 17.39
N PHE A 445 10.50 14.64 17.65
CA PHE A 445 10.12 14.13 18.98
C PHE A 445 10.48 12.65 19.17
N LYS A 446 11.45 12.16 18.40
CA LYS A 446 11.94 10.78 18.50
C LYS A 446 12.93 10.66 19.64
N GLN A 447 12.80 9.61 20.44
CA GLN A 447 13.61 9.40 21.65
C GLN A 447 15.12 9.47 21.39
N ASN A 448 15.61 8.89 20.29
CA ASN A 448 17.03 8.93 19.96
C ASN A 448 17.52 10.32 19.55
N ALA A 449 16.65 11.18 19.02
CA ALA A 449 16.99 12.55 18.66
C ALA A 449 17.02 13.48 19.88
N PHE A 450 16.25 13.13 20.91
CA PHE A 450 16.03 13.93 22.10
C PHE A 450 15.90 13.03 23.35
N PRO A 451 17.02 12.58 23.93
CA PRO A 451 17.05 11.54 24.97
C PRO A 451 16.22 11.83 26.23
N ASP A 452 16.05 13.11 26.60
CA ASP A 452 15.32 13.52 27.81
C ASP A 452 13.85 13.92 27.54
N LEU A 453 13.41 13.94 26.28
CA LEU A 453 12.10 14.51 25.92
C LEU A 453 10.94 13.69 26.46
N ASN A 454 10.98 12.36 26.33
CA ASN A 454 9.87 11.52 26.75
C ASN A 454 9.62 11.66 28.26
N THR A 455 10.66 11.64 29.09
CA THR A 455 10.51 11.85 30.53
C THR A 455 9.94 13.24 30.87
N LEU A 456 10.36 14.28 30.14
CA LEU A 456 9.80 15.63 30.32
C LEU A 456 8.33 15.69 29.92
N ARG A 457 7.95 15.05 28.81
CA ARG A 457 6.57 15.00 28.30
C ARG A 457 5.67 14.08 29.10
N GLU A 458 6.18 13.03 29.73
CA GLU A 458 5.39 12.22 30.68
C GLU A 458 5.05 13.04 31.92
N LYS A 459 6.00 13.86 32.40
CA LYS A 459 5.81 14.72 33.57
C LYS A 459 4.97 15.96 33.28
N TYR A 460 5.12 16.53 32.09
CA TYR A 460 4.43 17.74 31.62
C TYR A 460 3.74 17.43 30.29
N ASN A 461 2.75 16.53 30.32
CA ASN A 461 2.08 16.03 29.12
C ASN A 461 1.17 17.07 28.45
N THR A 462 0.83 18.16 29.14
CA THR A 462 0.13 19.31 28.56
C THR A 462 0.86 20.60 28.92
N ASP A 463 0.52 21.67 28.21
CA ASP A 463 0.97 23.04 28.48
C ASP A 463 2.50 23.16 28.60
N TYR A 464 3.20 22.84 27.51
CA TYR A 464 4.66 22.92 27.46
C TYR A 464 5.15 23.64 26.20
N GLY A 465 6.33 24.22 26.32
CA GLY A 465 7.05 24.83 25.22
C GLY A 465 8.46 24.30 25.12
N ILE A 466 8.99 24.26 23.90
CA ILE A 466 10.36 23.83 23.65
C ILE A 466 11.00 24.83 22.72
N ARG A 467 12.16 25.34 23.11
CA ARG A 467 13.05 26.06 22.21
C ARG A 467 14.16 25.13 21.78
N PHE A 468 14.46 25.13 20.49
CA PHE A 468 15.69 24.63 19.90
C PHE A 468 16.49 25.82 19.38
N ASP A 469 17.77 25.94 19.73
CA ASP A 469 18.63 27.03 19.27
C ASP A 469 20.08 26.60 19.04
N GLY A 470 20.72 27.26 18.08
CA GLY A 470 22.10 26.99 17.68
C GLY A 470 22.41 27.60 16.31
N TRP A 471 23.14 26.85 15.51
CA TRP A 471 23.61 27.26 14.19
C TRP A 471 23.40 26.14 13.18
N ILE A 472 23.14 26.52 11.93
CA ILE A 472 23.07 25.62 10.79
C ILE A 472 24.18 25.95 9.80
N GLU A 473 24.90 24.93 9.34
CA GLU A 473 25.85 25.03 8.23
C GLU A 473 25.15 24.77 6.90
N ILE A 474 25.49 25.62 5.93
CA ILE A 474 25.01 25.61 4.56
C ILE A 474 26.24 25.39 3.68
N ASP A 475 26.22 24.31 2.91
CA ASP A 475 27.34 23.80 2.13
C ASP A 475 27.34 24.30 0.68
N GLU A 476 26.17 24.67 0.14
CA GLU A 476 26.00 25.22 -1.21
C GLU A 476 25.10 26.47 -1.25
N GLU A 477 25.33 27.35 -2.23
CA GLU A 477 24.44 28.49 -2.48
C GLU A 477 23.19 28.01 -3.23
N ALA A 478 22.04 28.10 -2.59
CA ALA A 478 20.79 27.57 -3.11
C ALA A 478 19.57 28.19 -2.42
N LYS A 479 18.39 27.89 -2.96
CA LYS A 479 17.12 28.12 -2.26
C LYS A 479 16.85 26.95 -1.32
N TYR A 480 16.85 27.23 -0.02
CA TYR A 480 16.51 26.25 1.02
C TYR A 480 15.04 26.40 1.39
N THR A 481 14.30 25.30 1.42
CA THR A 481 12.93 25.25 1.94
C THR A 481 12.89 24.35 3.16
N PHE A 482 12.44 24.89 4.29
CA PHE A 482 12.24 24.16 5.53
C PHE A 482 10.77 23.79 5.66
N ARG A 483 10.48 22.57 6.10
CA ARG A 483 9.12 22.05 6.22
C ARG A 483 8.89 21.43 7.58
N ILE A 484 7.92 21.96 8.31
CA ILE A 484 7.46 21.43 9.59
C ILE A 484 6.24 20.56 9.34
N TRP A 485 6.33 19.30 9.76
CA TRP A 485 5.16 18.48 10.03
C TRP A 485 4.97 18.43 11.54
N GLY A 486 3.87 18.99 12.04
CA GLY A 486 3.71 19.12 13.47
C GLY A 486 2.29 19.36 13.90
N ARG A 487 1.99 18.90 15.12
CA ARG A 487 0.78 19.22 15.87
C ARG A 487 1.12 20.17 17.00
N GLY A 488 0.49 21.33 17.04
CA GLY A 488 0.77 22.40 18.01
C GLY A 488 1.28 23.69 17.35
N GLY A 489 1.71 24.65 18.16
CA GLY A 489 2.24 25.92 17.70
C GLY A 489 3.75 25.87 17.47
N TYR A 490 4.24 26.50 16.41
CA TYR A 490 5.66 26.57 16.08
C TYR A 490 6.06 27.89 15.40
N ARG A 491 7.32 28.29 15.60
CA ARG A 491 7.95 29.43 14.93
C ARG A 491 9.39 29.08 14.59
N LEU A 492 9.77 29.19 13.31
CA LEU A 492 11.11 28.89 12.81
C LEU A 492 11.82 30.16 12.33
N PHE A 493 13.06 30.34 12.78
CA PHE A 493 13.98 31.36 12.32
C PHE A 493 15.23 30.73 11.71
N VAL A 494 15.63 31.23 10.55
CA VAL A 494 16.89 30.89 9.88
C VAL A 494 17.58 32.17 9.49
N ASN A 495 18.87 32.31 9.82
CA ASN A 495 19.61 33.56 9.62
C ASN A 495 18.89 34.78 10.26
N SER A 496 18.32 34.58 11.45
CA SER A 496 17.51 35.57 12.18
C SER A 496 16.24 36.05 11.45
N GLN A 497 15.90 35.46 10.32
CA GLN A 497 14.66 35.73 9.58
C GLN A 497 13.61 34.69 9.95
N LYS A 498 12.41 35.15 10.31
CA LYS A 498 11.26 34.28 10.57
C LYS A 498 10.71 33.77 9.25
N ILE A 499 10.76 32.46 9.02
CA ILE A 499 10.31 31.85 7.76
C ILE A 499 9.05 30.99 7.92
N ILE A 500 8.72 30.53 9.13
CA ILE A 500 7.46 29.83 9.44
C ILE A 500 6.92 30.36 10.77
N GLU A 501 5.61 30.58 10.84
CA GLU A 501 4.90 30.89 12.08
C GLU A 501 3.47 30.36 12.07
N HIS A 502 3.14 29.60 13.10
CA HIS A 502 1.78 29.23 13.47
C HIS A 502 1.73 29.12 14.99
N THR A 503 1.07 30.04 15.68
CA THR A 503 1.21 30.11 17.15
C THR A 503 0.11 29.37 17.89
N THR A 504 -0.98 28.98 17.25
CA THR A 504 -2.11 28.27 17.88
C THR A 504 -1.96 26.75 17.78
N LEU A 505 -2.87 26.00 18.39
CA LEU A 505 -2.99 24.56 18.17
C LEU A 505 -3.56 24.27 16.78
N ASN A 506 -3.23 23.10 16.25
CA ASN A 506 -3.82 22.51 15.05
C ASN A 506 -3.95 20.99 15.25
N GLU A 507 -4.68 20.32 14.35
CA GLU A 507 -4.85 18.86 14.36
C GLU A 507 -3.75 18.12 13.54
N GLY A 508 -2.61 18.77 13.32
CA GLY A 508 -1.53 18.30 12.45
C GLY A 508 -1.51 19.07 11.13
N MET A 509 -0.48 19.88 10.94
CA MET A 509 -0.29 20.70 9.74
C MET A 509 1.08 20.44 9.10
N ASN A 510 1.13 20.65 7.79
CA ASN A 510 2.36 20.70 7.01
C ASN A 510 2.58 22.13 6.54
N MET A 511 3.59 22.80 7.08
CA MET A 511 3.94 24.18 6.74
C MET A 511 5.36 24.25 6.21
N SER A 512 5.60 25.12 5.24
CA SER A 512 6.94 25.33 4.69
C SER A 512 7.27 26.81 4.54
N GLY A 513 8.55 27.15 4.67
CA GLY A 513 9.10 28.48 4.41
C GLY A 513 10.44 28.36 3.70
N SER A 514 10.72 29.26 2.77
CA SER A 514 11.96 29.25 1.99
C SER A 514 12.83 30.47 2.25
N ILE A 515 14.14 30.31 2.10
CA ILE A 515 15.15 31.36 2.21
C ILE A 515 16.31 31.05 1.25
N ASP A 516 16.81 32.06 0.55
CA ASP A 516 18.03 31.94 -0.25
C ASP A 516 19.24 32.11 0.67
N LEU A 517 20.11 31.10 0.68
CA LEU A 517 21.30 31.07 1.55
C LEU A 517 22.54 30.85 0.69
N LYS A 518 23.62 31.52 1.08
CA LYS A 518 24.96 31.24 0.54
C LYS A 518 25.65 30.21 1.43
N LYS A 519 26.72 29.61 0.92
CA LYS A 519 27.60 28.78 1.76
C LYS A 519 28.04 29.57 3.00
N GLY A 520 27.83 29.00 4.19
CA GLY A 520 28.13 29.66 5.46
C GLY A 520 27.43 29.05 6.67
N ILE A 521 27.61 29.67 7.84
CA ILE A 521 27.02 29.23 9.11
C ILE A 521 26.09 30.32 9.65
N TYR A 522 24.83 29.97 9.87
CA TYR A 522 23.76 30.90 10.21
C TYR A 522 23.09 30.56 11.55
N PRO A 523 22.60 31.55 12.31
CA PRO A 523 21.81 31.28 13.50
C PRO A 523 20.52 30.57 13.12
N PHE A 524 20.15 29.57 13.92
CA PHE A 524 19.01 28.69 13.69
C PHE A 524 18.21 28.52 14.98
N GLN A 525 16.90 28.74 14.92
CA GLN A 525 16.04 28.67 16.11
C GLN A 525 14.63 28.19 15.77
N ILE A 526 14.08 27.31 16.61
CA ILE A 526 12.69 26.87 16.56
C ILE A 526 12.08 27.00 17.93
N ASP A 527 10.92 27.64 18.02
CA ASP A 527 10.08 27.62 19.21
C ASP A 527 8.87 26.74 18.93
N TYR A 528 8.50 25.87 19.86
CA TYR A 528 7.37 24.95 19.80
C TYR A 528 6.49 25.08 21.05
N PHE A 529 5.19 24.82 20.91
CA PHE A 529 4.19 24.84 21.97
C PHE A 529 3.12 23.77 21.74
N SER A 530 2.76 23.05 22.80
CA SER A 530 1.55 22.23 22.85
C SER A 530 0.81 22.45 24.16
N SER A 531 -0.52 22.40 24.10
CA SER A 531 -1.40 22.37 25.27
C SER A 531 -2.09 21.00 25.44
N ASP A 532 -1.73 20.00 24.63
CA ASP A 532 -2.21 18.61 24.74
C ASP A 532 -1.04 17.60 24.66
N ASP A 533 -1.35 16.34 24.99
CA ASP A 533 -0.40 15.22 25.04
C ASP A 533 -0.06 14.64 23.66
N ARG A 534 -0.81 15.03 22.62
CA ARG A 534 -0.67 14.52 21.26
C ARG A 534 0.37 15.28 20.42
N GLY A 535 0.97 16.34 20.96
CA GLY A 535 1.96 17.16 20.27
C GLY A 535 3.10 16.37 19.60
N TYR A 536 3.45 16.74 18.38
CA TYR A 536 4.62 16.22 17.66
C TYR A 536 5.23 17.31 16.77
N LEU A 537 6.49 17.14 16.42
CA LEU A 537 7.25 18.02 15.55
C LEU A 537 8.29 17.20 14.79
N ASP A 538 8.33 17.35 13.48
CA ASP A 538 9.39 16.89 12.59
C ASP A 538 9.78 18.04 11.67
N LEU A 539 11.09 18.24 11.47
CA LEU A 539 11.62 19.24 10.54
C LEU A 539 12.39 18.60 9.39
N TYR A 540 11.93 18.90 8.18
CA TYR A 540 12.55 18.52 6.91
C TYR A 540 13.15 19.74 6.20
N TYR A 541 14.04 19.48 5.26
CA TYR A 541 14.54 20.50 4.35
C TYR A 541 14.63 20.02 2.89
N GLU A 542 14.54 20.98 1.98
CA GLU A 542 14.67 20.82 0.54
C GLU A 542 15.72 21.82 0.04
N VAL A 543 16.48 21.43 -0.99
CA VAL A 543 17.45 22.30 -1.66
C VAL A 543 17.06 22.40 -3.12
N ASN A 544 16.77 23.61 -3.61
CA ASN A 544 16.26 23.86 -4.97
C ASN A 544 15.02 23.01 -5.32
N GLY A 545 14.17 22.73 -4.32
CA GLY A 545 12.94 21.92 -4.48
C GLY A 545 13.15 20.41 -4.37
N GLU A 546 14.40 19.94 -4.23
CA GLU A 546 14.68 18.53 -3.96
C GLU A 546 14.68 18.25 -2.46
N SER A 547 13.78 17.39 -1.99
CA SER A 547 13.76 16.97 -0.59
C SER A 547 15.02 16.22 -0.20
N ARG A 548 15.63 16.66 0.90
CA ARG A 548 16.83 16.04 1.51
C ARG A 548 16.50 15.29 2.80
N GLY A 549 15.23 15.24 3.21
CA GLY A 549 14.78 14.58 4.44
C GLY A 549 14.93 15.47 5.68
N PHE A 550 15.20 14.86 6.84
CA PHE A 550 15.49 15.59 8.08
C PHE A 550 16.78 16.39 7.96
N ILE A 551 16.92 17.48 8.71
CA ILE A 551 18.22 18.17 8.79
C ILE A 551 19.21 17.27 9.54
N PRO A 552 20.33 16.85 8.92
CA PRO A 552 21.33 16.04 9.59
C PRO A 552 21.94 16.78 10.79
N GLY A 553 22.10 16.08 11.92
CA GLY A 553 22.69 16.67 13.13
C GLY A 553 24.12 17.18 12.95
N ASN A 554 24.86 16.67 11.95
CA ASN A 554 26.18 17.16 11.58
C ASN A 554 26.17 18.48 10.78
N MET A 555 25.01 18.97 10.36
CA MET A 555 24.84 20.34 9.84
C MET A 555 24.44 21.33 10.94
N LEU A 556 24.15 20.84 12.15
CA LEU A 556 23.68 21.64 13.28
C LEU A 556 24.78 21.77 14.33
N TYR A 557 24.93 22.95 14.91
CA TYR A 557 25.96 23.22 15.90
C TYR A 557 25.42 24.00 17.10
N ARG A 558 25.83 23.61 18.30
CA ARG A 558 25.39 24.24 19.57
C ARG A 558 25.99 25.64 19.76
N GLN A 559 27.11 25.91 19.11
CA GLN A 559 27.84 27.17 19.13
C GLN A 559 28.33 27.51 17.73
N LYS A 560 28.66 28.78 17.47
CA LYS A 560 29.17 29.19 16.16
C LYS A 560 30.55 28.57 15.94
N VAL A 561 30.70 27.83 14.85
CA VAL A 561 31.96 27.23 14.43
C VAL A 561 32.62 28.11 13.35
N PRO A 562 33.96 28.17 13.25
CA PRO A 562 34.62 28.83 12.12
C PRO A 562 34.25 28.15 10.80
N VAL A 563 34.09 28.92 9.73
CA VAL A 563 33.93 28.38 8.36
C VAL A 563 35.31 27.92 7.91
N ASN A 564 35.48 26.64 7.60
CA ASN A 564 36.72 26.10 7.01
C ASN A 564 36.80 26.35 5.50
#